data_AF-A0A319DM34-F1
#
_entry.id   AF-A0A319DM34-F1
#
_cell.length_a   1.000
_cell.length_b   1.000
_cell.length_c   1.000
_cell.angle_alpha   90.00
_cell.angle_beta   90.00
_cell.angle_gamma   90.00
#
_symmetry.space_group_name_H-M   'P 1'
#
loop_
_entity.id
_entity.type
_entity.pdbx_description
1 polymer ?
#
loop_
_entity_poly.entity_id
_entity_poly.type
_entity_poly.pdbx_seq_one_letter_code
_entity_poly.pdbx_strand_id
1 'polypeptide(L)'
;MSKEMGEAVRTGMRYLIDKRGLDKQPRANVPVYIEDMVPFNEIILSTREKRFYLGFQRIILCLYNTIGLFTINRKHVILDLQFKHLQLSLQQDPHGGPPVLTIEFQPEFVKSILGMSKLNTFTLPEVVYGVSLVFSPHVLLLIILFYIQAFEAPHLTSMEDLRRLLIKGGRQEMLLPLKKNMDNYYVFPRVQVIDGQPCILWETPINRSALDIQLRMFSKIYSFLNYFFSYQFRYRGGDLLDKSSFVSEV
;
A
#
# COMPACT_ATOMS: atom_id res chain seq x y z
N MET A 1 -19.43 21.95 6.06
CA MET A 1 -19.88 22.80 4.94
C MET A 1 -21.38 22.93 5.03
N SER A 2 -21.92 24.15 5.05
CA SER A 2 -23.38 24.36 5.03
C SER A 2 -23.96 23.92 3.68
N LYS A 3 -25.22 23.49 3.69
CA LYS A 3 -25.93 22.99 2.51
C LYS A 3 -25.99 24.06 1.40
N GLU A 4 -26.21 25.31 1.78
CA GLU A 4 -26.24 26.49 0.89
C GLU A 4 -24.90 26.73 0.18
N MET A 5 -23.77 26.60 0.90
CA MET A 5 -22.45 26.76 0.30
C MET A 5 -22.15 25.65 -0.71
N GLY A 6 -22.66 24.43 -0.47
CA GLY A 6 -22.57 23.33 -1.43
C GLY A 6 -23.35 23.58 -2.72
N GLU A 7 -24.53 24.22 -2.63
CA GLU A 7 -25.34 24.56 -3.80
C GLU A 7 -24.74 25.72 -4.61
N ALA A 8 -24.25 26.76 -3.95
CA ALA A 8 -23.58 27.88 -4.60
C ALA A 8 -22.35 27.42 -5.41
N VAL A 9 -21.52 26.54 -4.84
CA VAL A 9 -20.36 25.95 -5.53
C VAL A 9 -20.80 25.14 -6.76
N ARG A 10 -21.87 24.35 -6.65
CA ARG A 10 -22.37 23.52 -7.76
C ARG A 10 -22.92 24.37 -8.91
N THR A 11 -23.61 25.47 -8.59
CA THR A 11 -24.09 26.44 -9.57
C THR A 11 -22.93 27.17 -10.25
N GLY A 12 -21.92 27.60 -9.49
CA GLY A 12 -20.71 28.20 -10.03
C GLY A 12 -19.95 27.27 -10.97
N MET A 13 -19.82 25.98 -10.62
CA MET A 13 -19.21 24.98 -11.50
C MET A 13 -19.97 24.81 -12.81
N ARG A 14 -21.32 24.73 -12.79
CA ARG A 14 -22.11 24.63 -14.02
C ARG A 14 -21.92 25.85 -14.92
N TYR A 15 -21.98 27.05 -14.35
CA TYR A 15 -21.73 28.28 -15.10
C TYR A 15 -20.35 28.28 -15.77
N LEU A 16 -19.31 27.83 -15.06
CA LEU A 16 -17.95 27.74 -15.63
C LEU A 16 -17.86 26.70 -16.74
N ILE A 17 -18.52 25.56 -16.60
CA ILE A 17 -18.58 24.51 -17.63
C ILE A 17 -19.22 25.07 -18.90
N ASP A 18 -20.39 25.72 -18.78
CA ASP A 18 -21.11 26.27 -19.93
C ASP A 18 -20.33 27.43 -20.56
N LYS A 19 -19.81 28.37 -19.75
CA LYS A 19 -19.05 29.52 -20.23
C LYS A 19 -17.77 29.15 -20.98
N ARG A 20 -17.12 28.05 -20.57
CA ARG A 20 -15.84 27.61 -21.15
C ARG A 20 -16.01 26.49 -22.17
N GLY A 21 -17.24 26.06 -22.46
CA GLY A 21 -17.51 24.93 -23.35
C GLY A 21 -16.81 23.65 -22.91
N LEU A 22 -16.68 23.43 -21.60
CA LEU A 22 -16.00 22.24 -21.08
C LEU A 22 -16.84 21.01 -21.34
N ASP A 23 -16.17 19.92 -21.70
CA ASP A 23 -16.81 18.63 -21.83
C ASP A 23 -17.41 18.19 -20.49
N LYS A 24 -18.67 17.71 -20.55
CA LYS A 24 -19.43 17.18 -19.42
C LYS A 24 -19.30 15.67 -19.30
N GLN A 25 -18.61 15.03 -20.24
CA GLN A 25 -18.40 13.59 -20.19
C GLN A 25 -17.63 13.21 -18.91
N PRO A 26 -18.06 12.12 -18.23
CA PRO A 26 -17.26 11.54 -17.16
C PRO A 26 -15.87 11.25 -17.70
N ARG A 27 -14.85 11.56 -16.90
CA ARG A 27 -13.48 11.19 -17.25
C ARG A 27 -13.43 9.68 -17.51
N ALA A 28 -12.75 9.28 -18.59
CA ALA A 28 -12.54 7.87 -18.88
C ALA A 28 -11.93 7.17 -17.66
N ASN A 29 -12.56 6.08 -17.22
CA ASN A 29 -12.07 5.24 -16.14
C ASN A 29 -10.96 4.33 -16.69
N VAL A 30 -9.75 4.89 -16.79
CA VAL A 30 -8.57 4.16 -17.24
C VAL A 30 -8.05 3.31 -16.08
N PRO A 31 -7.98 1.98 -16.25
CA PRO A 31 -7.46 1.09 -15.23
C PRO A 31 -5.94 1.21 -15.13
N VAL A 32 -5.34 0.57 -14.14
CA VAL A 32 -3.90 0.64 -13.86
C VAL A 32 -3.30 -0.75 -14.00
N TYR A 33 -2.20 -0.85 -14.74
CA TYR A 33 -1.47 -2.09 -14.99
C TYR A 33 -0.25 -2.20 -14.08
N ILE A 34 0.18 -3.43 -13.74
CA ILE A 34 1.41 -3.65 -12.94
C ILE A 34 2.61 -3.05 -13.68
N GLU A 35 2.65 -3.22 -15.00
CA GLU A 35 3.68 -2.75 -15.92
C GLU A 35 3.87 -1.23 -15.86
N ASP A 36 2.79 -0.46 -15.63
CA ASP A 36 2.86 0.99 -15.46
C ASP A 36 3.30 1.39 -14.04
N MET A 37 3.00 0.54 -13.06
CA MET A 37 3.22 0.84 -11.64
C MET A 37 4.64 0.54 -11.16
N VAL A 38 5.34 -0.42 -11.79
CA VAL A 38 6.76 -0.69 -11.52
C VAL A 38 7.62 0.54 -11.79
N PRO A 39 7.69 1.11 -13.02
CA PRO A 39 8.50 2.29 -13.29
C PRO A 39 8.01 3.52 -12.52
N PHE A 40 6.72 3.59 -12.19
CA PHE A 40 6.18 4.64 -11.34
C PHE A 40 6.75 4.59 -9.91
N ASN A 41 6.79 3.42 -9.29
CA ASN A 41 7.43 3.24 -7.98
C ASN A 41 8.95 3.47 -8.06
N GLU A 42 9.62 3.03 -9.14
CA GLU A 42 11.05 3.29 -9.34
C GLU A 42 11.36 4.79 -9.37
N ILE A 43 10.49 5.60 -9.99
CA ILE A 43 10.60 7.06 -9.98
C ILE A 43 10.36 7.63 -8.59
N ILE A 44 9.37 7.14 -7.84
CA ILE A 44 9.15 7.54 -6.45
C ILE A 44 10.39 7.28 -5.60
N LEU A 45 11.12 6.17 -5.83
CA LEU A 45 12.34 5.85 -5.09
C LEU A 45 13.55 6.69 -5.54
N SER A 46 13.71 6.91 -6.84
CA SER A 46 14.96 7.45 -7.43
C SER A 46 14.95 8.96 -7.67
N THR A 47 13.78 9.59 -7.87
CA THR A 47 13.73 10.98 -8.33
C THR A 47 14.36 11.95 -7.33
N ARG A 48 15.05 12.96 -7.87
CA ARG A 48 15.60 14.09 -7.11
C ARG A 48 14.77 15.37 -7.25
N GLU A 49 13.74 15.37 -8.09
CA GLU A 49 12.86 16.52 -8.34
C GLU A 49 11.98 16.85 -7.13
N LYS A 50 11.68 15.85 -6.30
CA LYS A 50 11.00 16.03 -5.02
C LYS A 50 11.94 15.72 -3.86
N ARG A 51 12.07 16.68 -2.95
CA ARG A 51 12.65 16.44 -1.61
C ARG A 51 11.59 15.88 -0.67
N PHE A 52 11.93 14.81 0.03
CA PHE A 52 11.16 14.30 1.16
C PHE A 52 11.82 14.70 2.46
N TYR A 53 11.03 14.77 3.54
CA TYR A 53 11.60 14.95 4.87
C TYR A 53 12.35 13.70 5.31
N LEU A 54 11.81 12.52 5.00
CA LEU A 54 12.40 11.22 5.29
C LEU A 54 12.31 10.32 4.06
N GLY A 55 13.35 9.53 3.80
CA GLY A 55 13.32 8.47 2.78
C GLY A 55 12.18 7.47 3.00
N PHE A 56 11.78 7.28 4.26
CA PHE A 56 10.61 6.50 4.68
C PHE A 56 9.31 6.88 3.95
N GLN A 57 9.12 8.16 3.60
CA GLN A 57 7.94 8.59 2.85
C GLN A 57 7.87 7.97 1.44
N ARG A 58 9.02 7.69 0.81
CA ARG A 58 9.08 6.99 -0.48
C ARG A 58 8.61 5.55 -0.35
N ILE A 59 9.04 4.87 0.72
CA ILE A 59 8.65 3.49 1.02
C ILE A 59 7.14 3.39 1.25
N ILE A 60 6.57 4.29 2.06
CA ILE A 60 5.11 4.35 2.30
C ILE A 60 4.33 4.53 0.98
N LEU A 61 4.78 5.42 0.09
CA LEU A 61 4.10 5.67 -1.18
C LEU A 61 4.15 4.45 -2.11
N CYS A 62 5.32 3.79 -2.21
CA CYS A 62 5.46 2.56 -2.99
C CYS A 62 4.60 1.44 -2.41
N LEU A 63 4.57 1.31 -1.08
CA LEU A 63 3.73 0.32 -0.40
C LEU A 63 2.24 0.60 -0.66
N TYR A 64 1.82 1.86 -0.58
CA TYR A 64 0.43 2.23 -0.84
C TYR A 64 0.01 1.84 -2.25
N ASN A 65 0.89 2.10 -3.24
CA ASN A 65 0.64 1.73 -4.61
C ASN A 65 0.52 0.21 -4.80
N THR A 66 1.40 -0.54 -4.13
CA THR A 66 1.45 -2.00 -4.18
C THR A 66 0.22 -2.62 -3.53
N ILE A 67 -0.10 -2.23 -2.30
CA ILE A 67 -1.29 -2.71 -1.57
C ILE A 67 -2.56 -2.31 -2.32
N GLY A 68 -2.64 -1.07 -2.83
CA GLY A 68 -3.78 -0.60 -3.60
C GLY A 68 -4.05 -1.44 -4.85
N LEU A 69 -3.00 -1.84 -5.56
CA LEU A 69 -3.12 -2.65 -6.76
C LEU A 69 -3.61 -4.07 -6.46
N PHE A 70 -2.99 -4.77 -5.48
CA PHE A 70 -3.35 -6.15 -5.17
C PHE A 70 -4.68 -6.30 -4.44
N THR A 71 -5.06 -5.32 -3.62
CA THR A 71 -6.30 -5.40 -2.84
C THR A 71 -7.50 -4.80 -3.56
N ILE A 72 -7.30 -3.93 -4.56
CA ILE A 72 -8.40 -3.28 -5.31
C ILE A 72 -9.35 -2.56 -4.34
N ASN A 73 -8.80 -1.95 -3.29
CA ASN A 73 -9.59 -1.37 -2.21
C ASN A 73 -9.72 0.15 -2.23
N ARG A 74 -10.63 0.66 -1.40
CA ARG A 74 -10.84 2.11 -1.27
C ARG A 74 -9.62 2.72 -0.56
N LYS A 75 -9.22 3.93 -0.97
CA LYS A 75 -8.12 4.68 -0.34
C LYS A 75 -8.21 4.73 1.19
N HIS A 76 -9.37 5.11 1.75
CA HIS A 76 -9.48 5.27 3.20
C HIS A 76 -9.26 3.96 3.95
N VAL A 77 -9.83 2.88 3.44
CA VAL A 77 -9.62 1.51 3.90
C VAL A 77 -8.14 1.17 4.00
N ILE A 78 -7.38 1.42 2.92
CA ILE A 78 -5.95 1.09 2.88
C ILE A 78 -5.20 1.91 3.92
N LEU A 79 -5.52 3.19 4.04
CA LEU A 79 -4.85 4.09 4.99
C LEU A 79 -5.20 3.81 6.45
N ASP A 80 -6.33 3.17 6.72
CA ASP A 80 -6.76 2.74 8.06
C ASP A 80 -6.15 1.39 8.47
N LEU A 81 -5.29 0.79 7.63
CA LEU A 81 -4.54 -0.42 7.96
C LEU A 81 -3.56 -0.16 9.11
N GLN A 82 -3.59 -1.02 10.13
CA GLN A 82 -2.79 -0.96 11.34
C GLN A 82 -2.05 -2.29 11.55
N PHE A 83 -1.03 -2.30 12.41
CA PHE A 83 -0.20 -3.49 12.63
C PHE A 83 -0.98 -4.67 13.20
N LYS A 84 -1.99 -4.43 14.06
CA LYS A 84 -2.88 -5.49 14.56
C LYS A 84 -3.67 -6.21 13.46
N HIS A 85 -3.77 -5.61 12.27
CA HIS A 85 -4.44 -6.22 11.12
C HIS A 85 -3.48 -7.11 10.30
N LEU A 86 -2.18 -7.12 10.61
CA LEU A 86 -1.17 -7.95 9.93
C LEU A 86 -0.97 -9.26 10.70
N GLN A 87 -0.95 -10.37 9.98
CA GLN A 87 -0.44 -11.65 10.44
C GLN A 87 0.83 -11.99 9.67
N LEU A 88 1.92 -12.29 10.38
CA LEU A 88 3.14 -12.76 9.75
C LEU A 88 3.42 -14.19 10.21
N SER A 89 3.80 -15.04 9.27
CA SER A 89 4.20 -16.41 9.58
C SER A 89 5.29 -16.90 8.62
N LEU A 90 6.07 -17.87 9.07
CA LEU A 90 6.94 -18.66 8.22
C LEU A 90 6.31 -20.02 7.99
N GLN A 91 6.19 -20.43 6.74
CA GLN A 91 5.72 -21.75 6.35
C GLN A 91 6.90 -22.61 5.89
N GLN A 92 6.85 -23.91 6.17
CA GLN A 92 7.84 -24.84 5.63
C GLN A 92 7.69 -24.93 4.12
N ASP A 93 8.81 -24.85 3.41
CA ASP A 93 8.83 -25.11 1.97
C ASP A 93 8.54 -26.61 1.75
N PRO A 94 7.50 -26.96 0.97
CA PRO A 94 7.11 -28.36 0.75
C PRO A 94 8.17 -29.17 -0.01
N HIS A 95 9.11 -28.50 -0.68
CA HIS A 95 10.24 -29.09 -1.40
C HIS A 95 11.54 -29.07 -0.59
N GLY A 96 11.49 -28.68 0.69
CA GLY A 96 12.64 -28.67 1.59
C GLY A 96 13.56 -27.45 1.44
N GLY A 97 13.09 -26.40 0.77
CA GLY A 97 13.75 -25.09 0.70
C GLY A 97 13.70 -24.29 2.01
N PRO A 98 14.24 -23.05 2.01
CA PRO A 98 14.11 -22.14 3.13
C PRO A 98 12.64 -21.85 3.46
N PRO A 99 12.27 -21.59 4.74
CA PRO A 99 10.91 -21.23 5.07
C PRO A 99 10.40 -20.01 4.30
N VAL A 100 9.17 -20.08 3.80
CA VAL A 100 8.51 -19.05 3.00
C VAL A 100 7.78 -18.09 3.93
N LEU A 101 8.04 -16.78 3.78
CA LEU A 101 7.35 -15.76 4.56
C LEU A 101 5.96 -15.52 3.99
N THR A 102 4.96 -15.59 4.85
CA THR A 102 3.58 -15.23 4.54
C THR A 102 3.20 -13.99 5.34
N ILE A 103 2.64 -13.00 4.66
CA ILE A 103 2.01 -11.84 5.30
C ILE A 103 0.54 -11.80 4.89
N GLU A 104 -0.35 -11.81 5.87
CA GLU A 104 -1.79 -11.82 5.65
C GLU A 104 -2.50 -10.69 6.38
N PHE A 105 -3.68 -10.32 5.89
CA PHE A 105 -4.61 -9.50 6.63
C PHE A 105 -5.55 -10.37 7.47
N GLN A 106 -5.66 -10.02 8.75
CA GLN A 106 -6.55 -10.67 9.72
C GLN A 106 -8.02 -10.62 9.27
N PRO A 107 -8.83 -11.67 9.53
CA PRO A 107 -10.22 -11.78 9.10
C PRO A 107 -11.10 -10.60 9.52
N GLU A 108 -10.88 -10.06 10.72
CA GLU A 108 -11.67 -8.95 11.27
C GLU A 108 -11.51 -7.69 10.41
N PHE A 109 -10.30 -7.47 9.90
CA PHE A 109 -10.02 -6.43 8.92
C PHE A 109 -10.63 -6.80 7.57
N VAL A 110 -10.40 -8.02 7.06
CA VAL A 110 -10.93 -8.47 5.76
C VAL A 110 -12.46 -8.30 5.64
N LYS A 111 -13.22 -8.71 6.65
CA LYS A 111 -14.69 -8.64 6.67
C LYS A 111 -15.22 -7.22 6.73
N SER A 112 -14.64 -6.40 7.62
CA SER A 112 -15.12 -5.02 7.83
C SER A 112 -14.79 -4.10 6.65
N ILE A 113 -13.75 -4.42 5.90
CA ILE A 113 -13.10 -3.45 5.02
C ILE A 113 -12.97 -3.93 3.57
N LEU A 114 -12.65 -5.19 3.30
CA LEU A 114 -12.55 -5.73 1.93
C LEU A 114 -13.92 -6.18 1.37
N GLY A 115 -14.97 -6.20 2.20
CA GLY A 115 -16.33 -6.60 1.80
C GLY A 115 -16.42 -8.06 1.36
N MET A 116 -15.37 -8.86 1.61
CA MET A 116 -15.30 -10.26 1.23
C MET A 116 -16.04 -11.08 2.28
N SER A 117 -17.28 -11.46 1.96
CA SER A 117 -18.17 -12.16 2.89
C SER A 117 -17.84 -13.66 3.08
N LYS A 118 -16.82 -14.18 2.38
CA LYS A 118 -16.48 -15.61 2.36
C LYS A 118 -15.01 -15.95 2.68
N LEU A 119 -14.16 -14.98 3.03
CA LEU A 119 -12.72 -15.23 3.26
C LEU A 119 -12.31 -15.11 4.73
N ASN A 120 -11.45 -16.05 5.16
CA ASN A 120 -10.88 -16.14 6.50
C ASN A 120 -9.61 -15.29 6.66
N THR A 121 -8.89 -14.96 5.58
CA THR A 121 -7.71 -14.08 5.55
C THR A 121 -7.50 -13.56 4.12
N PHE A 122 -6.66 -12.55 3.93
CA PHE A 122 -6.14 -12.17 2.61
C PHE A 122 -4.62 -12.21 2.63
N THR A 123 -4.03 -13.18 1.95
CA THR A 123 -2.58 -13.33 1.84
C THR A 123 -2.04 -12.34 0.81
N LEU A 124 -1.08 -11.52 1.21
CA LEU A 124 -0.37 -10.66 0.27
C LEU A 124 0.49 -11.54 -0.65
N PRO A 125 0.67 -11.16 -1.92
CA PRO A 125 1.65 -11.85 -2.76
C PRO A 125 3.08 -11.51 -2.30
N GLU A 126 3.96 -12.50 -2.16
CA GLU A 126 5.41 -12.28 -1.91
C GLU A 126 6.09 -11.50 -3.05
N VAL A 127 5.47 -11.61 -4.22
CA VAL A 127 5.86 -11.24 -5.58
C VAL A 127 6.49 -12.38 -6.36
N VAL A 128 5.79 -12.69 -7.45
CA VAL A 128 5.99 -13.74 -8.44
C VAL A 128 7.01 -13.28 -9.49
N TYR A 129 7.74 -14.25 -10.05
CA TYR A 129 8.72 -14.12 -11.14
C TYR A 129 8.48 -12.90 -12.07
N GLY A 130 9.49 -12.02 -12.15
CA GLY A 130 9.57 -10.96 -13.17
C GLY A 130 9.31 -9.53 -12.70
N VAL A 131 8.76 -9.31 -11.49
CA VAL A 131 8.55 -7.95 -10.95
C VAL A 131 9.71 -7.53 -10.03
N SER A 132 10.14 -6.27 -10.17
CA SER A 132 11.16 -5.63 -9.33
C SER A 132 10.78 -5.66 -7.84
N LEU A 133 11.78 -5.82 -6.94
CA LEU A 133 11.60 -5.72 -5.48
C LEU A 133 10.86 -4.44 -5.04
N VAL A 134 10.91 -3.41 -5.88
CA VAL A 134 10.22 -2.12 -5.77
C VAL A 134 8.68 -2.25 -5.71
N PHE A 135 8.13 -3.40 -6.09
CA PHE A 135 6.70 -3.70 -6.04
C PHE A 135 6.35 -4.93 -5.18
N SER A 136 7.29 -5.43 -4.38
CA SER A 136 6.99 -6.50 -3.40
C SER A 136 6.37 -5.92 -2.14
N PRO A 137 5.10 -6.24 -1.81
CA PRO A 137 4.49 -5.76 -0.58
C PRO A 137 5.18 -6.35 0.64
N HIS A 138 5.76 -7.56 0.52
CA HIS A 138 6.55 -8.20 1.58
C HIS A 138 7.81 -7.40 1.88
N VAL A 139 8.61 -7.10 0.86
CA VAL A 139 9.84 -6.30 1.02
C VAL A 139 9.51 -4.93 1.61
N LEU A 140 8.51 -4.25 1.06
CA LEU A 140 8.13 -2.91 1.50
C LEU A 140 7.60 -2.89 2.94
N LEU A 141 6.80 -3.88 3.35
CA LEU A 141 6.35 -4.03 4.73
C LEU A 141 7.49 -4.38 5.67
N LEU A 142 8.36 -5.32 5.30
CA LEU A 142 9.49 -5.73 6.14
C LEU A 142 10.47 -4.59 6.37
N ILE A 143 10.72 -3.72 5.38
CA ILE A 143 11.52 -2.50 5.57
C ILE A 143 10.94 -1.66 6.72
N ILE A 144 9.61 -1.49 6.77
CA ILE A 144 8.93 -0.71 7.81
C ILE A 144 9.02 -1.43 9.17
N LEU A 145 8.73 -2.73 9.19
CA LEU A 145 8.71 -3.53 10.41
C LEU A 145 10.11 -3.63 11.04
N PHE A 146 11.16 -3.81 10.25
CA PHE A 146 12.54 -3.79 10.76
C PHE A 146 12.98 -2.40 11.20
N TYR A 147 12.62 -1.35 10.44
CA TYR A 147 12.96 0.03 10.79
C TYR A 147 12.46 0.41 12.19
N ILE A 148 11.28 -0.05 12.59
CA ILE A 148 10.70 0.20 13.91
C ILE A 148 10.90 -0.94 14.91
N GLN A 149 11.61 -2.02 14.51
CA GLN A 149 11.78 -3.23 15.32
C GLN A 149 10.44 -3.77 15.85
N ALA A 150 9.48 -3.96 14.94
CA ALA A 150 8.10 -4.30 15.27
C ALA A 150 7.93 -5.73 15.81
N PHE A 151 8.86 -6.64 15.52
CA PHE A 151 8.77 -8.03 15.96
C PHE A 151 8.92 -8.15 17.49
N GLU A 152 8.15 -9.05 18.09
CA GLU A 152 8.25 -9.37 19.53
C GLU A 152 9.63 -9.98 19.85
N ALA A 153 10.17 -10.77 18.94
CA ALA A 153 11.53 -11.29 19.02
C ALA A 153 12.55 -10.15 18.78
N PRO A 154 13.31 -9.71 19.81
CA PRO A 154 14.15 -8.51 19.70
C PRO A 154 15.37 -8.70 18.78
N HIS A 155 15.77 -9.95 18.51
CA HIS A 155 16.86 -10.29 17.59
C HIS A 155 16.41 -10.33 16.13
N LEU A 156 15.11 -10.21 15.85
CA LEU A 156 14.58 -10.30 14.49
C LEU A 156 14.58 -8.92 13.82
N THR A 157 15.77 -8.50 13.38
CA THR A 157 16.00 -7.13 12.89
C THR A 157 16.29 -7.03 11.40
N SER A 158 16.44 -8.17 10.72
CA SER A 158 16.82 -8.23 9.32
C SER A 158 16.23 -9.44 8.60
N MET A 159 16.30 -9.41 7.26
CA MET A 159 15.98 -10.57 6.43
C MET A 159 16.90 -11.76 6.71
N GLU A 160 18.15 -11.50 7.11
CA GLU A 160 19.10 -12.55 7.45
C GLU A 160 18.65 -13.29 8.73
N ASP A 161 18.20 -12.55 9.74
CA ASP A 161 17.65 -13.11 10.97
C ASP A 161 16.40 -13.97 10.67
N LEU A 162 15.49 -13.47 9.82
CA LEU A 162 14.31 -14.23 9.37
C LEU A 162 14.69 -15.55 8.70
N ARG A 163 15.67 -15.53 7.78
CA ARG A 163 16.09 -16.71 7.02
C ARG A 163 16.77 -17.78 7.88
N ARG A 164 17.35 -17.38 9.02
CA ARG A 164 17.97 -18.30 9.99
C ARG A 164 16.94 -19.00 10.88
N LEU A 165 15.68 -18.56 10.87
CA LEU A 165 14.63 -19.21 11.65
C LEU A 165 14.33 -20.59 11.09
N LEU A 166 14.36 -21.59 11.97
CA LEU A 166 14.01 -22.96 11.65
C LEU A 166 12.66 -23.29 12.27
N ILE A 167 11.73 -23.79 11.45
CA ILE A 167 10.44 -24.28 11.93
C ILE A 167 10.68 -25.65 12.59
N LYS A 168 10.73 -25.68 13.92
CA LYS A 168 11.04 -26.87 14.72
C LYS A 168 9.79 -27.70 15.07
N GLY A 169 10.00 -28.99 15.34
CA GLY A 169 9.02 -29.86 16.00
C GLY A 169 7.89 -30.37 15.10
N GLY A 170 8.16 -30.58 13.81
CA GLY A 170 7.16 -31.10 12.85
C GLY A 170 6.04 -30.12 12.50
N ARG A 171 6.17 -28.84 12.91
CA ARG A 171 5.20 -27.79 12.57
C ARG A 171 5.36 -27.38 11.10
N GLN A 172 4.25 -27.14 10.43
CA GLN A 172 4.23 -26.62 9.06
C GLN A 172 4.35 -25.08 9.02
N GLU A 173 3.98 -24.41 10.13
CA GLU A 173 3.92 -22.96 10.21
C GLU A 173 4.45 -22.47 11.57
N MET A 174 5.07 -21.29 11.55
CA MET A 174 5.49 -20.55 12.73
C MET A 174 5.07 -19.08 12.64
N LEU A 175 4.21 -18.64 13.56
CA LEU A 175 3.83 -17.23 13.66
C LEU A 175 5.03 -16.35 14.07
N LEU A 176 5.07 -15.16 13.50
CA LEU A 176 6.02 -14.10 13.80
C LEU A 176 5.28 -12.91 14.46
N PRO A 177 5.03 -12.97 15.78
CA PRO A 177 4.23 -11.96 16.45
C PRO A 177 4.91 -10.58 16.40
N LEU A 178 4.10 -9.56 16.19
CA LEU A 178 4.49 -8.16 16.37
C LEU A 178 4.24 -7.74 17.82
N LYS A 179 4.96 -6.73 18.28
CA LYS A 179 4.83 -6.20 19.63
C LYS A 179 3.43 -5.60 19.83
N LYS A 180 2.69 -6.08 20.83
CA LYS A 180 1.32 -5.63 21.14
C LYS A 180 1.20 -4.13 21.41
N ASN A 181 2.24 -3.49 21.93
CA ASN A 181 2.21 -2.04 22.16
C ASN A 181 2.23 -1.23 20.85
N MET A 182 2.44 -1.86 19.70
CA MET A 182 2.40 -1.24 18.37
C MET A 182 1.12 -1.58 17.59
N ASP A 183 0.15 -2.27 18.20
CA ASP A 183 -1.08 -2.72 17.53
C ASP A 183 -1.84 -1.58 16.81
N ASN A 184 -1.85 -0.39 17.40
CA ASN A 184 -2.53 0.78 16.87
C ASN A 184 -1.69 1.62 15.92
N TYR A 185 -0.44 1.21 15.64
CA TYR A 185 0.38 1.88 14.66
C TYR A 185 -0.16 1.62 13.27
N TYR A 186 -0.35 2.69 12.51
CA TYR A 186 -0.77 2.64 11.12
C TYR A 186 0.39 2.17 10.25
N VAL A 187 0.07 1.37 9.24
CA VAL A 187 1.03 0.96 8.19
C VAL A 187 1.40 2.16 7.30
N PHE A 188 0.49 3.13 7.16
CA PHE A 188 0.69 4.36 6.41
C PHE A 188 0.70 5.58 7.34
N PRO A 189 1.69 5.71 8.24
CA PRO A 189 1.70 6.78 9.23
C PRO A 189 1.98 8.14 8.57
N ARG A 190 1.56 9.20 9.26
CA ARG A 190 1.84 10.57 8.84
C ARG A 190 3.28 10.94 9.19
N VAL A 191 3.96 11.59 8.25
CA VAL A 191 5.22 12.29 8.53
C VAL A 191 4.96 13.78 8.63
N GLN A 192 5.46 14.41 9.70
CA GLN A 192 5.31 15.83 9.96
C GLN A 192 6.59 16.40 10.55
N VAL A 193 6.88 17.67 10.25
CA VAL A 193 7.96 18.40 10.92
C VAL A 193 7.42 18.97 12.23
N ILE A 194 8.06 18.61 13.34
CA ILE A 194 7.78 19.10 14.69
C ILE A 194 9.10 19.71 15.20
N ASP A 195 9.06 20.98 15.59
CA ASP A 195 10.24 21.71 16.07
C ASP A 195 11.46 21.63 15.13
N GLY A 196 11.19 21.73 13.82
CA GLY A 196 12.21 21.67 12.77
C GLY A 196 12.74 20.26 12.46
N GLN A 197 12.32 19.23 13.19
CA GLN A 197 12.72 17.85 12.98
C GLN A 197 11.59 17.03 12.36
N PRO A 198 11.89 16.18 11.36
CA PRO A 198 10.89 15.31 10.78
C PRO A 198 10.59 14.11 11.67
N CYS A 199 9.33 13.97 12.07
CA CYS A 199 8.84 12.90 12.93
C CYS A 199 7.82 12.02 12.20
N ILE A 200 7.86 10.71 12.48
CA ILE A 200 6.85 9.75 12.03
C ILE A 200 5.82 9.60 13.15
N LEU A 201 4.57 9.92 12.85
CA LEU A 201 3.43 9.83 13.77
C LEU A 201 2.73 8.49 13.54
N TRP A 202 3.23 7.44 14.20
CA TRP A 202 2.77 6.08 13.98
C TRP A 202 1.28 5.85 14.27
N GLU A 203 0.71 6.59 15.23
CA GLU A 203 -0.70 6.50 15.61
C GLU A 203 -1.63 7.44 14.81
N THR A 204 -1.12 8.07 13.75
CA THR A 204 -1.92 8.95 12.88
C THR A 204 -1.70 8.58 11.43
N PRO A 205 -2.74 8.23 10.66
CA PRO A 205 -2.57 7.88 9.25
C PRO A 205 -2.24 9.12 8.42
N ILE A 206 -1.60 8.89 7.27
CA ILE A 206 -1.38 9.94 6.28
C ILE A 206 -2.71 10.59 5.87
N ASN A 207 -2.70 11.91 5.74
CA ASN A 207 -3.89 12.62 5.30
C ASN A 207 -4.24 12.25 3.84
N ARG A 208 -5.52 11.94 3.59
CA ARG A 208 -6.04 11.57 2.26
C ARG A 208 -5.75 12.61 1.18
N SER A 209 -5.87 13.90 1.49
CA SER A 209 -5.58 14.97 0.53
C SER A 209 -4.07 15.12 0.30
N ALA A 210 -3.27 14.93 1.34
CA ALA A 210 -1.81 14.92 1.22
C ALA A 210 -1.34 13.80 0.28
N LEU A 211 -1.91 12.60 0.42
CA LEU A 211 -1.65 11.49 -0.49
C LEU A 211 -2.05 11.81 -1.94
N ASP A 212 -3.24 12.37 -2.17
CA ASP A 212 -3.67 12.76 -3.53
C ASP A 212 -2.73 13.79 -4.17
N ILE A 213 -2.21 14.73 -3.38
CA ILE A 213 -1.21 15.71 -3.82
C ILE A 213 0.09 15.00 -4.20
N GLN A 214 0.57 14.05 -3.39
CA GLN A 214 1.77 13.28 -3.72
C GLN A 214 1.58 12.47 -5.01
N LEU A 215 0.49 11.71 -5.14
CA LEU A 215 0.23 10.90 -6.35
C LEU A 215 0.16 11.75 -7.61
N ARG A 216 -0.53 12.90 -7.56
CA ARG A 216 -0.60 13.84 -8.68
C ARG A 216 0.78 14.41 -9.04
N MET A 217 1.58 14.74 -8.05
CA MET A 217 2.93 15.28 -8.25
C MET A 217 3.85 14.22 -8.88
N PHE A 218 3.85 12.99 -8.38
CA PHE A 218 4.64 11.92 -9.00
C PHE A 218 4.15 11.55 -10.40
N SER A 219 2.85 11.67 -10.66
CA SER A 219 2.34 11.50 -12.03
C SER A 219 2.93 12.51 -13.00
N LYS A 220 3.19 13.75 -12.55
CA LYS A 220 3.84 14.78 -13.36
C LYS A 220 5.31 14.47 -13.56
N ILE A 221 6.03 14.09 -12.50
CA ILE A 221 7.46 13.74 -12.56
C ILE A 221 7.65 12.56 -13.52
N TYR A 222 6.81 11.54 -13.41
CA TYR A 222 6.85 10.38 -14.31
C TYR A 222 6.34 10.70 -15.73
N SER A 223 5.72 11.85 -15.95
CA SER A 223 5.08 12.23 -17.22
C SER A 223 3.98 11.26 -17.67
N PHE A 224 3.15 10.77 -16.73
CA PHE A 224 1.94 10.04 -17.09
C PHE A 224 1.04 10.90 -17.97
N LEU A 225 0.49 10.31 -19.03
CA LEU A 225 -0.50 10.96 -19.90
C LEU A 225 -1.67 11.55 -19.10
N ASN A 226 -2.05 10.87 -18.02
CA ASN A 226 -3.11 11.25 -17.11
C ASN A 226 -2.62 11.15 -15.68
N TYR A 227 -2.95 12.14 -14.82
CA TYR A 227 -2.62 12.00 -13.40
C TYR A 227 -3.21 10.72 -12.82
N PHE A 228 -2.40 10.02 -12.03
CA PHE A 228 -2.75 8.83 -11.29
C PHE A 228 -3.57 9.19 -10.04
N PHE A 229 -4.68 8.47 -9.84
CA PHE A 229 -5.56 8.59 -8.69
C PHE A 229 -5.87 7.21 -8.11
N SER A 230 -5.99 7.15 -6.79
CA SER A 230 -6.24 5.89 -6.08
C SER A 230 -7.53 5.16 -6.46
N TYR A 231 -8.52 5.85 -7.02
CA TYR A 231 -9.73 5.16 -7.47
C TYR A 231 -9.47 4.24 -8.66
N GLN A 232 -8.40 4.49 -9.44
CA GLN A 232 -8.09 3.72 -10.64
C GLN A 232 -7.71 2.28 -10.35
N PHE A 233 -7.16 1.99 -9.15
CA PHE A 233 -6.94 0.62 -8.67
C PHE A 233 -8.19 -0.26 -8.72
N ARG A 234 -9.39 0.36 -8.60
CA ARG A 234 -10.65 -0.37 -8.52
C ARG A 234 -11.29 -0.64 -9.88
N TYR A 235 -10.81 -0.02 -10.94
CA TYR A 235 -11.38 -0.19 -12.26
C TYR A 235 -10.67 -1.31 -13.00
N ARG A 236 -11.41 -2.38 -13.31
CA ARG A 236 -10.89 -3.59 -14.00
C ARG A 236 -9.65 -4.23 -13.36
N GLY A 237 -9.36 -3.94 -12.08
CA GLY A 237 -8.15 -4.43 -11.42
C GLY A 237 -8.02 -5.95 -11.41
N GLY A 238 -9.12 -6.67 -11.15
CA GLY A 238 -9.13 -8.14 -11.12
C GLY A 238 -8.75 -8.73 -12.48
N ASP A 239 -9.51 -8.37 -13.53
CA ASP A 239 -9.25 -8.79 -14.90
C ASP A 239 -7.85 -8.43 -15.42
N LEU A 240 -7.20 -7.42 -14.85
CA LEU A 240 -5.85 -6.99 -15.24
C LEU A 240 -4.75 -7.72 -14.49
N LEU A 241 -4.95 -8.01 -13.21
CA LEU A 241 -4.03 -8.87 -12.45
C LEU A 241 -3.98 -10.26 -13.08
N ASP A 242 -5.13 -10.83 -13.44
CA ASP A 242 -5.24 -12.15 -14.09
C ASP A 242 -4.57 -12.20 -15.48
N LYS A 243 -4.49 -11.06 -16.18
CA LYS A 243 -3.84 -10.96 -17.51
C LYS A 243 -2.36 -10.62 -17.44
N SER A 244 -1.89 -10.15 -16.28
CA SER A 244 -0.48 -9.83 -16.11
C SER A 244 0.32 -11.13 -16.02
N SER A 245 1.48 -11.19 -16.67
CA SER A 245 2.41 -12.33 -16.56
C SER A 245 3.06 -12.45 -15.17
N PHE A 246 2.63 -11.61 -14.22
CA PHE A 246 3.27 -11.35 -12.94
C PHE A 246 2.45 -11.84 -11.75
N VAL A 247 1.30 -12.47 -11.99
CA VAL A 247 0.49 -13.13 -10.96
C VAL A 247 0.44 -14.60 -11.35
N SER A 248 1.17 -15.44 -10.60
CA SER A 248 1.05 -16.89 -10.75
C SER A 248 -0.19 -17.33 -10.00
N GLU A 249 -0.95 -18.25 -10.59
CA GLU A 249 -1.87 -19.08 -9.82
C GLU A 249 -1.01 -19.77 -8.75
N VAL A 250 -1.33 -19.49 -7.48
CA VAL A 250 -0.76 -20.17 -6.32
C VAL A 250 -1.54 -21.46 -6.09
#